data_AF-A0A7S4FLF7-F1
#
_entry.id   AF-A0A7S4FLF7-F1
#
_cell.length_a   1.000
_cell.length_b   1.000
_cell.length_c   1.000
_cell.angle_alpha   90.00
_cell.angle_beta   90.00
_cell.angle_gamma   90.00
#
_symmetry.space_group_name_H-M   'P 1'
#
loop_
_entity.id
_entity.type
_entity.pdbx_description
1 polymer ?
#
loop_
_entity_poly.entity_id
_entity_poly.type
_entity_poly.pdbx_seq_one_letter_code
_entity_poly.pdbx_strand_id
1 'polypeptide(L)'
;FATLGLHLHAWFVGASDGSMDAPVYSYEDVVTKLGHSVRGVDLLKIDIEGAEYKLLQDMRRCPTVSIINIELHGVNCTEHTLLFEKLDTCGYAIVAKEPNHWGCSGWACVE
;
A
#
# COMPACT_ATOMS: atom_id res chain seq x y z
N PHE A 1 19.39 27.32 7.13
CA PHE A 1 18.67 26.04 7.28
C PHE A 1 18.03 25.72 5.94
N ALA A 2 18.60 24.77 5.18
CA ALA A 2 18.06 24.37 3.90
C ALA A 2 16.68 23.74 4.10
N THR A 3 15.69 24.21 3.34
CA THR A 3 14.38 23.56 3.23
C THR A 3 14.62 22.12 2.80
N LEU A 4 14.17 21.16 3.60
CA LEU A 4 14.43 19.72 3.44
C LEU A 4 13.83 19.09 2.16
N GLY A 5 13.41 19.88 1.17
CA GLY A 5 12.87 19.39 -0.09
C GLY A 5 11.69 18.43 0.07
N LEU A 6 10.96 18.52 1.19
CA LEU A 6 9.86 17.62 1.49
C LEU A 6 8.60 18.15 0.78
N HIS A 7 8.23 17.49 -0.32
CA HIS A 7 7.00 17.76 -1.06
C HIS A 7 5.95 16.74 -0.64
N LEU A 8 4.97 17.17 0.13
CA LEU A 8 3.82 16.36 0.52
C LEU A 8 2.76 16.47 -0.57
N HIS A 9 2.23 15.33 -0.99
CA HIS A 9 1.11 15.30 -1.91
C HIS A 9 0.01 14.38 -1.36
N ALA A 10 -1.23 14.88 -1.29
CA ALA A 10 -2.39 14.08 -0.91
C ALA A 10 -2.98 13.43 -2.18
N TRP A 11 -2.79 12.10 -2.31
CA TRP A 11 -3.33 11.31 -3.41
C TRP A 11 -4.14 10.15 -2.86
N PHE A 12 -5.25 9.83 -3.54
CA PHE A 12 -6.03 8.63 -3.27
C PHE A 12 -5.66 7.57 -4.30
N VAL A 13 -5.40 6.35 -3.82
CA VAL A 13 -5.03 5.21 -4.66
C VAL A 13 -6.23 4.28 -4.81
N GLY A 14 -6.49 3.79 -6.01
CA GLY A 14 -7.50 2.78 -6.29
C GLY A 14 -7.09 1.85 -7.42
N ALA A 15 -7.91 0.83 -7.66
CA ALA A 15 -7.67 -0.18 -8.69
C ALA A 15 -7.72 0.37 -10.13
N SER A 16 -8.45 1.47 -10.32
CA SER A 16 -8.65 2.14 -11.59
C SER A 16 -8.90 3.61 -11.36
N ASP A 17 -8.65 4.42 -12.37
CA ASP A 17 -8.98 5.84 -12.33
C ASP A 17 -10.50 6.05 -12.24
N GLY A 18 -10.93 6.98 -11.40
CA GLY A 18 -12.35 7.28 -11.22
C GLY A 18 -12.61 8.60 -10.49
N SER A 19 -13.86 9.07 -10.53
CA SER A 19 -14.31 10.24 -9.77
C SER A 19 -15.13 9.80 -8.56
N MET A 20 -14.53 9.83 -7.38
CA MET A 20 -15.26 10.17 -6.15
C MET A 20 -15.14 11.68 -5.92
N ASP A 21 -15.63 12.22 -4.82
CA ASP A 21 -15.44 13.66 -4.48
C ASP A 21 -13.94 14.10 -4.50
N ALA A 22 -13.02 13.14 -4.55
CA ALA A 22 -11.64 13.30 -4.99
C ALA A 22 -11.28 12.34 -6.14
N PRO A 23 -10.33 12.72 -7.03
CA PRO A 23 -9.84 11.83 -8.07
C PRO A 23 -9.12 10.63 -7.45
N VAL A 24 -9.50 9.43 -7.89
CA VAL A 24 -8.85 8.16 -7.55
C VAL A 24 -7.91 7.81 -8.69
N TYR A 25 -6.69 7.40 -8.36
CA TYR A 25 -5.66 7.04 -9.34
C TYR A 25 -5.17 5.62 -9.14
N SER A 26 -4.81 4.94 -10.23
CA SER A 26 -4.03 3.71 -10.11
C SER A 26 -2.67 3.94 -9.43
N TYR A 27 -2.09 2.89 -8.86
CA TYR A 27 -0.73 2.97 -8.31
C TYR A 27 0.28 3.46 -9.36
N GLU A 28 0.19 2.93 -10.58
CA GLU A 28 1.05 3.31 -11.69
C GLU A 28 0.91 4.78 -12.08
N ASP A 29 -0.31 5.32 -12.04
CA ASP A 29 -0.57 6.74 -12.32
C ASP A 29 -0.04 7.64 -11.20
N VAL A 30 -0.16 7.24 -9.94
CA VAL A 30 0.43 7.98 -8.80
C VAL A 30 1.95 8.02 -8.91
N VAL A 31 2.60 6.88 -9.15
CA VAL A 31 4.07 6.81 -9.35
C VAL A 31 4.51 7.73 -10.49
N THR A 32 3.76 7.74 -11.59
CA THR A 32 4.06 8.57 -12.75
C THR A 32 3.88 10.05 -12.47
N LYS A 33 2.76 10.44 -11.86
CA LYS A 33 2.43 11.84 -11.55
C LYS A 33 3.35 12.45 -10.52
N LEU A 34 3.89 11.65 -9.61
CA LEU A 34 4.90 12.06 -8.64
C LEU A 34 6.33 12.02 -9.20
N GLY A 35 6.52 11.64 -10.47
CA GLY A 35 7.85 11.60 -11.12
C GLY A 35 8.75 10.45 -10.66
N HIS A 36 8.17 9.42 -10.02
CA HIS A 36 8.91 8.26 -9.52
C HIS A 36 9.08 7.14 -10.56
N SER A 37 8.65 7.33 -11.81
CA SER A 37 8.84 6.34 -12.89
C SER A 37 10.32 6.03 -13.19
N VAL A 38 11.23 6.97 -12.89
CA VAL A 38 12.68 6.82 -13.16
C VAL A 38 13.45 6.48 -11.89
N ARG A 39 13.16 7.17 -10.77
CA ARG A 39 13.88 7.01 -9.51
C ARG A 39 13.40 5.81 -8.69
N GLY A 40 12.22 5.27 -8.99
CA GLY A 40 11.57 4.27 -8.15
C GLY A 40 11.00 4.88 -6.87
N VAL A 41 10.21 4.09 -6.15
CA VAL A 41 9.70 4.41 -4.82
C VAL A 41 10.45 3.53 -3.83
N ASP A 42 11.07 4.12 -2.82
CA ASP A 42 11.83 3.36 -1.81
C ASP A 42 10.88 2.66 -0.82
N LEU A 43 9.85 3.38 -0.37
CA LEU A 43 8.88 2.91 0.62
C LEU A 43 7.45 3.27 0.20
N LEU A 44 6.57 2.28 0.26
CA LEU A 44 5.13 2.44 0.08
C LEU A 44 4.42 2.04 1.38
N LYS A 45 3.71 2.99 2.00
CA LYS A 45 2.79 2.70 3.12
C LYS A 45 1.38 2.59 2.56
N ILE A 46 0.67 1.52 2.93
CA ILE A 46 -0.73 1.25 2.56
C ILE A 46 -1.53 1.11 3.87
N ASP A 47 -2.56 1.93 3.98
CA ASP A 47 -3.49 2.01 5.10
C ASP A 47 -4.77 2.64 4.52
N ILE A 48 -5.70 1.79 4.10
CA ILE A 48 -6.90 2.17 3.32
C ILE A 48 -8.16 1.45 3.83
N GLU A 49 -8.22 1.20 5.14
CA GLU A 49 -9.43 0.80 5.88
C GLU A 49 -10.14 -0.43 5.28
N GLY A 50 -9.39 -1.47 4.90
CA GLY A 50 -9.93 -2.75 4.40
C GLY A 50 -9.83 -2.93 2.88
N ALA A 51 -9.48 -1.89 2.13
CA ALA A 51 -9.31 -1.98 0.68
C ALA A 51 -7.92 -2.48 0.24
N GLU A 52 -7.02 -2.81 1.17
CA GLU A 52 -5.63 -3.22 0.88
C GLU A 52 -5.57 -4.44 -0.04
N TYR A 53 -6.41 -5.42 0.23
CA TYR A 53 -6.48 -6.68 -0.50
C TYR A 53 -6.85 -6.45 -1.97
N LYS A 54 -7.87 -5.63 -2.19
CA LYS A 54 -8.34 -5.30 -3.54
C LYS A 54 -7.27 -4.51 -4.31
N LEU A 55 -6.66 -3.51 -3.67
CA LEU A 55 -5.62 -2.69 -4.29
C LEU A 55 -4.49 -3.56 -4.86
N LEU A 56 -3.96 -4.48 -4.06
CA LEU A 56 -2.81 -5.30 -4.46
C LEU A 56 -3.16 -6.41 -5.46
N GLN A 57 -4.37 -6.97 -5.40
CA GLN A 57 -4.86 -7.90 -6.42
C GLN A 57 -5.04 -7.20 -7.77
N ASP A 58 -5.55 -5.97 -7.76
CA ASP A 58 -5.87 -5.20 -8.97
C ASP A 58 -4.62 -4.53 -9.60
N MET A 59 -3.47 -4.54 -8.90
CA MET A 59 -2.20 -4.10 -9.49
C MET A 59 -1.84 -4.95 -10.70
N ARG A 60 -1.76 -4.29 -11.86
CA ARG A 60 -1.47 -4.93 -13.16
C ARG A 60 -0.05 -5.49 -13.23
N ARG A 61 0.86 -4.90 -12.45
CA ARG A 61 2.26 -5.30 -12.34
C ARG A 61 2.65 -5.39 -10.88
N CYS A 62 3.66 -6.19 -10.61
CA CYS A 62 4.29 -6.16 -9.29
C CYS A 62 4.82 -4.74 -9.00
N PRO A 63 4.60 -4.23 -7.79
CA PRO A 63 5.21 -2.97 -7.39
C PRO A 63 6.73 -3.08 -7.51
N THR A 64 7.38 -1.99 -7.93
CA THR A 64 8.85 -1.91 -8.03
C THR A 64 9.44 -1.20 -6.81
N VAL A 65 8.80 -1.37 -5.66
CA VAL A 65 9.12 -0.67 -4.40
C VAL A 65 10.08 -1.51 -3.57
N SER A 66 11.03 -0.91 -2.88
CA SER A 66 11.94 -1.68 -2.02
C SER A 66 11.25 -2.24 -0.76
N ILE A 67 10.44 -1.41 -0.09
CA ILE A 67 9.73 -1.79 1.15
C ILE A 67 8.25 -1.42 1.04
N ILE A 68 7.38 -2.35 1.41
CA ILE A 68 5.95 -2.11 1.53
C ILE A 68 5.56 -2.28 3.00
N ASN A 69 5.00 -1.23 3.60
CA ASN A 69 4.39 -1.28 4.92
C ASN A 69 2.88 -1.30 4.74
N ILE A 70 2.22 -2.39 5.14
CA ILE A 70 0.77 -2.54 4.98
C ILE A 70 0.14 -2.64 6.37
N GLU A 71 -0.89 -1.86 6.60
CA GLU A 71 -1.81 -2.08 7.72
C GLU A 71 -2.94 -3.02 7.28
N LEU A 72 -3.05 -4.17 7.93
CA LEU A 72 -4.08 -5.15 7.59
C LEU A 72 -5.34 -4.88 8.39
N HIS A 73 -6.42 -4.55 7.68
CA HIS A 73 -7.73 -4.29 8.26
C HIS A 73 -8.63 -5.52 8.14
N GLY A 74 -9.11 -6.02 9.26
CA GLY A 74 -10.01 -7.19 9.32
C GLY A 74 -9.30 -8.49 9.66
N VAL A 75 -10.08 -9.58 9.69
CA VAL A 75 -9.62 -10.92 10.13
C VAL A 75 -9.91 -12.01 9.10
N ASN A 76 -10.09 -11.64 7.82
CA ASN A 76 -10.41 -12.58 6.76
C ASN A 76 -9.15 -13.32 6.28
N CYS A 77 -8.97 -14.55 6.75
CA CYS A 77 -7.83 -15.39 6.40
C CYS A 77 -7.69 -15.65 4.89
N THR A 78 -8.79 -15.68 4.13
CA THR A 78 -8.74 -15.89 2.68
C THR A 78 -8.12 -14.69 1.98
N GLU A 79 -8.54 -13.48 2.33
CA GLU A 79 -7.99 -12.24 1.78
C GLU A 79 -6.52 -12.05 2.17
N HIS A 80 -6.17 -12.41 3.41
CA HIS A 80 -4.78 -12.40 3.87
C HIS A 80 -3.91 -13.36 3.06
N THR A 81 -4.38 -14.59 2.85
CA THR A 81 -3.66 -15.60 2.05
C THR A 81 -3.42 -15.10 0.64
N LEU A 82 -4.46 -14.63 -0.05
CA LEU A 82 -4.37 -14.14 -1.42
C LEU A 82 -3.40 -12.95 -1.54
N LEU A 83 -3.44 -12.04 -0.57
CA LEU A 83 -2.52 -10.92 -0.49
C LEU A 83 -1.06 -11.37 -0.39
N PHE A 84 -0.76 -12.28 0.54
CA PHE A 84 0.61 -12.75 0.75
C PHE A 84 1.12 -13.59 -0.43
N GLU A 85 0.27 -14.43 -1.03
CA GLU A 85 0.60 -15.15 -2.26
C GLU A 85 0.93 -14.18 -3.41
N LYS A 86 0.13 -13.12 -3.59
CA LYS A 86 0.41 -12.11 -4.60
C LYS A 86 1.76 -11.43 -4.37
N LEU A 87 2.06 -11.04 -3.14
CA LEU A 87 3.35 -10.41 -2.81
C LEU A 87 4.53 -11.38 -2.99
N ASP A 88 4.36 -12.65 -2.63
CA ASP A 88 5.36 -13.71 -2.84
C ASP A 88 5.64 -13.93 -4.34
N THR A 89 4.60 -13.97 -5.19
CA THR A 89 4.78 -14.04 -6.66
C THR A 89 5.52 -12.83 -7.23
N CYS A 90 5.52 -11.72 -6.51
CA CYS A 90 6.26 -10.50 -6.84
C CYS A 90 7.69 -10.47 -6.25
N GLY A 91 8.12 -11.54 -5.56
CA GLY A 91 9.45 -11.66 -4.97
C GLY A 91 9.62 -10.94 -3.64
N TYR A 92 8.53 -10.54 -2.99
CA TYR A 92 8.57 -9.93 -1.67
C TYR A 92 8.59 -10.99 -0.57
N ALA A 93 9.23 -10.64 0.55
CA ALA A 93 9.23 -11.44 1.78
C ALA A 93 8.76 -10.60 2.97
N ILE A 94 8.09 -11.25 3.92
CA ILE A 94 7.74 -10.62 5.20
C ILE A 94 9.00 -10.55 6.06
N VAL A 95 9.45 -9.33 6.36
CA VAL A 95 10.64 -9.10 7.21
C VAL A 95 10.28 -8.69 8.63
N ALA A 96 9.07 -8.17 8.84
CA ALA A 96 8.55 -7.76 10.15
C ALA A 96 7.02 -7.82 10.16
N LYS A 97 6.46 -8.12 11.34
CA LYS A 97 5.04 -8.02 11.68
C LYS A 97 4.98 -7.36 13.05
N GLU A 98 4.22 -6.27 13.15
CA GLU A 98 3.98 -5.59 14.43
C GLU A 98 2.48 -5.50 14.69
N PRO A 99 2.01 -5.70 15.95
CA PRO A 99 0.63 -5.42 16.31
C PRO A 99 0.37 -3.91 16.21
N ASN A 100 -0.78 -3.51 15.66
CA ASN A 100 -1.22 -2.11 15.73
C ASN A 100 -1.73 -1.78 17.14
N HIS A 101 -0.82 -1.47 18.06
CA HIS A 101 -1.15 -1.22 19.47
C HIS A 101 -2.03 0.01 19.71
N TRP A 102 -2.12 0.95 18.76
CA TRP A 102 -2.87 2.20 18.92
C TRP A 102 -4.22 2.22 18.16
N GLY A 103 -4.55 1.17 17.41
CA GLY A 103 -5.82 1.03 16.68
C GLY A 103 -6.97 0.44 17.51
N CYS A 104 -8.19 0.47 16.94
CA CYS A 104 -9.45 0.08 17.59
C CYS A 104 -9.51 -1.38 18.12
N SER A 105 -8.59 -2.25 17.70
CA SER A 105 -8.52 -3.66 18.12
C SER A 105 -7.08 -4.20 18.12
N GLY A 106 -6.09 -3.41 18.52
CA GLY A 106 -4.67 -3.80 18.48
C GLY A 106 -4.30 -5.10 19.18
N TRP A 107 -5.15 -5.54 20.11
CA TRP A 107 -5.04 -6.79 20.86
C TRP A 107 -5.61 -8.02 20.11
N ALA A 108 -6.41 -7.82 19.06
CA ALA A 108 -7.09 -8.91 18.33
C ALA A 108 -6.18 -9.56 17.26
N CYS A 109 -5.14 -8.84 16.82
CA CYS A 109 -4.04 -9.41 16.03
C CYS A 109 -2.99 -10.04 16.96
N VAL A 110 -3.42 -10.98 17.80
CA VAL A 110 -2.50 -11.83 18.58
C VAL A 110 -1.85 -12.87 17.66
N GLU A 111 -0.62 -13.23 18.02
CA GLU A 111 0.32 -14.06 17.24
C GLU A 111 -0.30 -15.25 16.49
#